data_AF-A0A7C3TBP4-F1
#
_entry.id   AF-A0A7C3TBP4-F1
#
_cell.length_a   1.000
_cell.length_b   1.000
_cell.length_c   1.000
_cell.angle_alpha   90.00
_cell.angle_beta   90.00
_cell.angle_gamma   90.00
#
_symmetry.space_group_name_H-M   'P 1'
#
loop_
_entity.id
_entity.type
_entity.pdbx_description
1 polymer ?
#
loop_
_entity_poly.entity_id
_entity_poly.type
_entity_poly.pdbx_seq_one_letter_code
_entity_poly.pdbx_strand_id
1 'polypeptide(L)'
;MPSSQDIRIIRHLAAEVAEIAALPIQEEKRTLWRRLNGLKPVRPMVMIDQVCWNEMERDGELALQCEDPECRSYEVFLRRTLYQWRHFPVDMVVEPFIRVPKAIHGLSVGVVAKEEIAVLDPTNS
;
A
#
# COMPACT_ATOMS: atom_id res chain seq x y z
N MET A 1 -17.95 -7.39 9.72
CA MET A 1 -17.32 -8.69 10.00
C MET A 1 -16.99 -9.28 8.66
N PRO A 2 -15.76 -9.76 8.47
CA PRO A 2 -15.28 -10.21 7.17
C PRO A 2 -16.04 -11.45 6.69
N SER A 3 -16.44 -11.44 5.41
CA SER A 3 -17.04 -12.59 4.76
C SER A 3 -16.00 -13.68 4.46
N SER A 4 -16.44 -14.90 4.14
CA SER A 4 -15.52 -15.96 3.68
C SER A 4 -14.82 -15.58 2.37
N GLN A 5 -15.46 -14.77 1.53
CA GLN A 5 -14.88 -14.21 0.32
C GLN A 5 -13.77 -13.20 0.64
N ASP A 6 -14.00 -12.27 1.57
CA ASP A 6 -13.00 -11.28 1.98
C ASP A 6 -11.73 -11.96 2.50
N ILE A 7 -11.91 -12.94 3.38
CA ILE A 7 -10.79 -13.71 3.96
C ILE A 7 -9.98 -14.40 2.86
N ARG A 8 -10.65 -14.97 1.84
CA ARG A 8 -9.99 -15.63 0.71
C ARG A 8 -9.20 -14.63 -0.13
N ILE A 9 -9.78 -13.48 -0.45
CA ILE A 9 -9.13 -12.42 -1.24
C ILE A 9 -7.87 -11.93 -0.52
N ILE A 10 -7.98 -11.56 0.76
CA ILE A 10 -6.84 -11.03 1.52
C ILE A 10 -5.74 -12.08 1.66
N ARG A 11 -6.07 -13.35 1.95
CA ARG A 11 -5.07 -14.42 2.04
C ARG A 11 -4.33 -14.65 0.73
N HIS A 12 -5.04 -14.61 -0.40
CA HIS A 12 -4.43 -14.76 -1.71
C HIS A 12 -3.43 -13.63 -1.99
N LEU A 13 -3.88 -12.38 -1.87
CA LEU A 13 -3.03 -11.21 -2.12
C LEU A 13 -1.83 -11.16 -1.17
N ALA A 14 -2.03 -11.50 0.11
CA ALA A 14 -0.96 -11.55 1.10
C ALA A 14 0.07 -12.65 0.79
N ALA A 15 -0.35 -13.79 0.25
CA ALA A 15 0.56 -14.85 -0.17
C ALA A 15 1.49 -14.39 -1.30
N GLU A 16 0.93 -13.74 -2.33
CA GLU A 16 1.74 -13.17 -3.42
C GLU A 16 2.74 -12.12 -2.91
N VAL A 17 2.30 -11.23 -2.01
CA VAL A 17 3.19 -10.24 -1.39
C VAL A 17 4.29 -10.92 -0.58
N ALA A 18 3.98 -11.99 0.15
CA ALA A 18 4.96 -12.74 0.93
C ALA A 18 6.00 -13.44 0.05
N GLU A 19 5.59 -14.02 -1.09
CA GLU A 19 6.51 -14.61 -2.07
C GLU A 19 7.49 -13.55 -2.61
N ILE A 20 6.99 -12.36 -2.95
CA ILE A 20 7.81 -11.25 -3.42
C ILE A 20 8.75 -10.73 -2.31
N ALA A 21 8.25 -10.64 -1.07
CA ALA A 21 9.04 -10.20 0.10
C ALA A 21 10.18 -11.18 0.43
N ALA A 22 10.05 -12.46 0.05
CA ALA A 22 11.05 -13.49 0.26
C ALA A 22 12.18 -13.49 -0.80
N LEU A 23 12.06 -12.71 -1.87
CA LEU A 23 13.08 -12.65 -2.92
C LEU A 23 14.41 -12.05 -2.38
N PRO A 24 15.58 -12.59 -2.75
CA PRO A 24 16.88 -12.08 -2.28
C PRO A 24 17.11 -10.60 -2.58
N ILE A 25 16.56 -10.11 -3.71
CA ILE A 25 16.64 -8.70 -4.10
C ILE A 25 16.09 -7.75 -3.03
N GLN A 26 15.13 -8.19 -2.21
CA GLN A 26 14.59 -7.37 -1.13
C GLN A 26 15.66 -7.02 -0.09
N GLU A 27 16.55 -7.97 0.25
CA GLU A 27 17.62 -7.71 1.20
C GLU A 27 18.74 -6.86 0.59
N GLU A 28 19.01 -7.03 -0.70
CA GLU A 28 19.92 -6.16 -1.44
C GLU A 28 19.42 -4.70 -1.41
N LYS A 29 18.14 -4.47 -1.73
CA LYS A 29 17.53 -3.13 -1.68
C LYS A 29 17.51 -2.56 -0.27
N ARG A 30 17.15 -3.35 0.76
CA ARG A 30 17.22 -2.91 2.16
C ARG A 30 18.64 -2.48 2.53
N THR A 31 19.65 -3.23 2.14
CA THR A 31 21.05 -2.89 2.39
C THR A 31 21.44 -1.57 1.72
N LEU A 32 21.04 -1.35 0.46
CA LEU A 32 21.28 -0.09 -0.24
C LEU A 32 20.58 1.09 0.44
N TRP A 33 19.31 0.94 0.85
CA TRP A 33 18.58 1.97 1.59
C TRP A 33 19.22 2.30 2.94
N ARG A 34 19.61 1.29 3.73
CA ARG A 34 20.33 1.50 5.01
C ARG A 34 21.64 2.25 4.79
N ARG A 35 22.39 1.94 3.72
CA ARG A 35 23.63 2.64 3.38
C ARG A 35 23.39 4.09 2.94
N LEU A 36 22.37 4.34 2.13
CA LEU A 36 21.97 5.69 1.73
C LEU A 36 21.61 6.54 2.97
N ASN A 37 20.74 6.00 3.83
CA ASN A 37 20.32 6.67 5.06
C ASN A 37 21.47 6.82 6.07
N GLY A 38 22.49 5.95 5.99
CA GLY A 38 23.75 6.04 6.73
C GLY A 38 24.82 6.92 6.07
N LEU A 39 24.47 7.74 5.08
CA LEU A 39 25.35 8.68 4.38
C LEU A 39 26.54 8.02 3.63
N LYS A 40 26.40 6.76 3.22
CA LYS A 40 27.41 6.01 2.43
C LYS A 40 26.80 5.39 1.17
N PRO A 41 26.18 6.19 0.28
CA PRO A 41 25.45 5.69 -0.88
C PRO A 41 26.37 4.90 -1.83
N VAL A 42 25.84 3.81 -2.39
CA VAL A 42 26.50 3.09 -3.49
C VAL A 42 26.15 3.71 -4.84
N ARG A 43 24.87 4.12 -4.96
CA ARG A 43 24.27 4.79 -6.10
C ARG A 43 23.03 5.56 -5.63
N PRO A 44 22.46 6.45 -6.45
CA PRO A 44 21.14 7.01 -6.19
C PRO A 44 20.10 5.89 -6.05
N MET A 45 19.22 6.04 -5.06
CA MET A 45 18.05 5.18 -4.85
C MET A 45 16.81 5.94 -5.27
N VAL A 46 15.86 5.25 -5.92
CA VAL A 46 14.63 5.87 -6.42
C VAL A 46 13.42 5.16 -5.82
N MET A 47 12.55 5.95 -5.20
CA MET A 47 11.28 5.52 -4.65
C MET A 47 10.16 6.27 -5.36
N ILE A 48 9.09 5.55 -5.69
CA ILE A 48 7.85 6.13 -6.18
C ILE A 48 6.84 5.92 -5.06
N ASP A 49 6.51 6.98 -4.32
CA ASP A 49 5.65 6.91 -3.13
C ASP A 49 4.27 7.57 -3.37
N GLN A 50 4.24 8.68 -4.10
CA GLN A 50 3.02 9.38 -4.49
C GLN A 50 2.59 8.94 -5.89
N VAL A 51 1.51 8.17 -5.95
CA VAL A 51 0.94 7.65 -7.20
C VAL A 51 -0.50 8.16 -7.33
N CYS A 52 -0.85 8.59 -8.53
CA CYS A 52 -2.20 9.00 -8.95
C CYS A 52 -3.10 7.75 -9.06
N TRP A 53 -3.42 7.12 -7.94
CA TRP A 53 -4.06 5.80 -7.92
C TRP A 53 -5.38 5.71 -8.67
N ASN A 54 -6.12 6.82 -8.73
CA ASN A 54 -7.41 6.90 -9.42
C ASN A 54 -7.26 6.82 -10.95
N GLU A 55 -6.13 7.28 -11.47
CA GLU A 55 -5.80 7.25 -12.89
C GLU A 55 -5.11 5.94 -13.32
N MET A 56 -4.64 5.13 -12.37
CA MET A 56 -3.89 3.89 -12.67
C MET A 56 -4.77 2.66 -12.93
N GLU A 57 -6.03 2.68 -12.50
CA GLU A 57 -6.94 1.55 -12.73
C GLU A 57 -7.38 1.51 -14.20
N ARG A 58 -6.98 0.44 -14.91
CA ARG A 58 -7.30 0.23 -16.33
C ARG A 58 -7.76 -1.20 -16.64
N ASP A 59 -7.16 -2.19 -15.98
CA ASP A 59 -7.30 -3.62 -16.33
C ASP A 59 -7.91 -4.49 -15.20
N GLY A 60 -8.43 -3.86 -14.15
CA GLY A 60 -9.06 -4.51 -12.99
C GLY A 60 -8.09 -4.96 -11.90
N GLU A 61 -6.79 -4.62 -12.00
CA GLU A 61 -5.79 -5.02 -11.01
C GLU A 61 -5.98 -4.35 -9.64
N LEU A 62 -6.43 -3.10 -9.62
CA LEU A 62 -6.67 -2.30 -8.41
C LEU A 62 -8.15 -2.35 -7.95
N ALA A 63 -9.02 -3.00 -8.73
CA ALA A 63 -10.44 -3.11 -8.45
C ALA A 63 -10.69 -3.91 -7.15
N LEU A 64 -11.32 -3.24 -6.19
CA LEU A 64 -11.61 -3.79 -4.88
C LEU A 64 -12.82 -4.72 -4.91
N GLN A 65 -12.66 -5.91 -4.34
CA GLN A 65 -13.67 -6.97 -4.29
C GLN A 65 -14.15 -7.27 -2.88
N CYS A 66 -13.45 -6.77 -1.85
CA CYS A 66 -13.88 -6.91 -0.47
C CYS A 66 -15.11 -6.06 -0.16
N GLU A 67 -15.96 -6.58 0.72
CA GLU A 67 -17.16 -5.91 1.21
C GLU A 67 -16.93 -5.25 2.57
N ASP A 68 -16.25 -5.95 3.50
CA ASP A 68 -15.95 -5.42 4.82
C ASP A 68 -15.00 -4.19 4.73
N PRO A 69 -15.31 -3.06 5.38
CA PRO A 69 -14.51 -1.83 5.28
C PRO A 69 -13.04 -1.99 5.70
N GLU A 70 -12.77 -2.79 6.72
CA GLU A 70 -11.39 -3.04 7.16
C GLU A 70 -10.66 -3.90 6.12
N CYS A 71 -11.30 -4.97 5.64
CA CYS A 71 -10.74 -5.80 4.57
C CYS A 71 -10.46 -4.99 3.30
N ARG A 72 -11.35 -4.08 2.90
CA ARG A 72 -11.10 -3.18 1.76
C ARG A 72 -9.83 -2.36 1.93
N SER A 73 -9.55 -1.88 3.14
CA SER A 73 -8.32 -1.12 3.41
C SER A 73 -7.05 -1.97 3.23
N TYR A 74 -7.07 -3.22 3.68
CA TYR A 74 -5.97 -4.16 3.44
C TYR A 74 -5.85 -4.56 1.96
N GLU A 75 -6.98 -4.75 1.28
CA GLU A 75 -7.02 -5.05 -0.15
C GLU A 75 -6.38 -3.92 -0.97
N VAL A 76 -6.74 -2.66 -0.67
CA VAL A 76 -6.10 -1.47 -1.27
C VAL A 76 -4.59 -1.51 -1.09
N PHE A 77 -4.12 -1.72 0.14
CA PHE A 77 -2.69 -1.77 0.43
C PHE A 77 -1.97 -2.88 -0.35
N LEU A 78 -2.52 -4.09 -0.34
CA LEU A 78 -1.91 -5.26 -1.00
C LEU A 78 -1.91 -5.12 -2.52
N ARG A 79 -3.04 -4.75 -3.12
CA ARG A 79 -3.14 -4.55 -4.58
C ARG A 79 -2.22 -3.44 -5.08
N ARG A 80 -2.17 -2.30 -4.37
CA ARG A 80 -1.24 -1.22 -4.70
C ARG A 80 0.20 -1.70 -4.60
N THR A 81 0.56 -2.45 -3.56
CA THR A 81 1.92 -3.01 -3.43
C THR A 81 2.29 -3.94 -4.60
N LEU A 82 1.38 -4.86 -4.96
CA LEU A 82 1.56 -5.77 -6.09
C LEU A 82 1.65 -5.03 -7.42
N TYR A 83 0.81 -4.02 -7.62
CA TYR A 83 0.79 -3.21 -8.83
C TYR A 83 2.11 -2.46 -9.03
N GLN A 84 2.62 -1.77 -8.00
CA GLN A 84 3.93 -1.09 -8.10
C GLN A 84 5.04 -2.09 -8.41
N TRP A 85 5.04 -3.24 -7.72
CA TRP A 85 6.06 -4.25 -7.95
C TRP A 85 6.06 -4.78 -9.39
N ARG A 86 4.89 -4.97 -9.99
CA ARG A 86 4.73 -5.47 -11.36
C ARG A 86 5.08 -4.44 -12.42
N HIS A 87 4.72 -3.16 -12.21
CA HIS A 87 4.79 -2.14 -13.25
C HIS A 87 5.98 -1.18 -13.10
N PHE A 88 6.35 -0.83 -11.86
CA PHE A 88 7.44 0.12 -11.58
C PHE A 88 8.13 -0.16 -10.22
N PRO A 89 8.79 -1.31 -10.07
CA PRO A 89 9.37 -1.73 -8.78
C PRO A 89 10.54 -0.84 -8.32
N VAL A 90 11.35 -0.38 -9.27
CA VAL A 90 12.52 0.48 -9.02
C VAL A 90 13.39 -0.01 -7.84
N ASP A 91 13.44 0.73 -6.73
CA ASP A 91 14.13 0.36 -5.50
C ASP A 91 13.18 0.11 -4.32
N MET A 92 11.89 -0.12 -4.57
CA MET A 92 10.95 -0.44 -3.50
C MET A 92 11.36 -1.71 -2.76
N VAL A 93 11.04 -1.76 -1.47
CA VAL A 93 11.18 -2.95 -0.63
C VAL A 93 9.78 -3.44 -0.29
N VAL A 94 9.49 -4.69 -0.60
CA VAL A 94 8.26 -5.36 -0.16
C VAL A 94 8.54 -6.04 1.18
N GLU A 95 7.78 -5.66 2.20
CA GLU A 95 7.97 -6.12 3.58
C GLU A 95 7.18 -7.41 3.86
N PRO A 96 7.72 -8.36 4.65
CA PRO A 96 7.07 -9.64 4.95
C PRO A 96 6.07 -9.54 6.10
N PHE A 97 5.39 -8.41 6.25
CA PHE A 97 4.38 -8.18 7.29
C PHE A 97 3.33 -7.18 6.85
N ILE A 98 2.17 -7.22 7.49
CA ILE A 98 1.10 -6.24 7.35
C ILE A 98 0.97 -5.49 8.68
N ARG A 99 0.72 -4.18 8.60
CA ARG A 99 0.49 -3.35 9.78
C ARG A 99 -0.97 -3.39 10.17
N VAL A 100 -1.25 -3.69 11.43
CA VAL A 100 -2.59 -3.57 12.02
C VAL A 100 -2.65 -2.26 12.79
N PRO A 101 -3.50 -1.30 12.40
CA PRO A 101 -3.63 -0.03 13.12
C PRO A 101 -4.09 -0.23 14.56
N LYS A 102 -3.59 0.61 15.48
CA LYS A 102 -4.09 0.64 16.85
C LYS A 102 -5.49 1.28 16.86
N ALA A 103 -6.46 0.61 17.47
CA ALA A 103 -7.76 1.20 17.75
C ALA A 103 -7.60 2.30 18.82
N ILE A 104 -7.84 3.56 18.45
CA ILE A 104 -7.76 4.72 19.33
C ILE A 104 -9.15 5.37 19.39
N HIS A 105 -9.64 5.60 20.60
CA HIS A 105 -10.94 6.24 20.86
C HIS A 105 -10.75 7.46 21.77
N GLY A 106 -11.71 8.39 21.77
CA GLY A 106 -11.73 9.53 22.70
C GLY A 106 -10.90 10.76 22.29
N LEU A 107 -10.40 10.81 21.06
CA LEU A 107 -9.68 11.98 20.50
C LEU A 107 -10.60 12.97 19.77
N SER A 108 -11.91 12.99 20.06
CA SER A 108 -12.88 13.87 19.39
C SER A 108 -12.79 15.34 19.83
N VAL A 109 -11.64 15.79 20.34
CA VAL A 109 -11.41 17.16 20.78
C VAL A 109 -10.59 17.86 19.70
N GLY A 110 -11.19 18.79 18.96
CA GLY A 110 -10.51 19.50 17.88
C GLY A 110 -11.40 20.48 17.12
N VAL A 111 -10.79 21.29 16.26
CA VAL A 111 -11.49 22.16 15.31
C VAL A 111 -11.90 21.31 14.11
N VAL A 112 -13.20 21.30 13.79
CA VAL A 112 -13.72 20.62 12.58
C VAL A 112 -13.77 21.65 11.46
N ALA A 113 -13.11 21.35 10.34
CA ALA A 113 -13.21 22.17 9.14
C ALA A 113 -14.64 22.12 8.59
N LYS A 114 -15.24 23.29 8.35
CA LYS A 114 -16.49 23.43 7.61
C LYS A 114 -16.18 24.18 6.33
N GLU A 115 -16.19 23.46 5.22
CA GLU A 115 -15.75 23.98 3.94
C GLU A 115 -16.83 23.73 2.88
N GLU A 116 -16.98 24.68 1.97
CA GLU A 116 -17.67 24.47 0.70
C GLU A 116 -16.59 24.24 -0.35
N ILE A 117 -16.45 22.99 -0.79
CA ILE A 117 -15.44 22.59 -1.77
C ILE A 117 -16.08 22.25 -3.10
N ALA A 118 -15.44 22.67 -4.20
CA ALA A 118 -15.75 22.13 -5.52
C ALA A 118 -15.06 20.77 -5.65
N VAL A 119 -15.84 19.71 -5.91
CA VAL A 119 -15.32 18.35 -6.08
C VAL A 119 -15.27 18.03 -7.57
N LEU A 120 -14.05 17.79 -8.08
CA LEU A 120 -13.83 17.39 -9.48
C LEU A 120 -13.84 15.87 -9.65
N ASP A 121 -13.13 15.14 -8.78
CA ASP A 121 -13.16 13.68 -8.70
C ASP A 121 -13.71 13.24 -7.34
N PRO A 122 -14.94 12.71 -7.27
CA PRO A 122 -15.57 12.29 -6.01
C PRO A 122 -14.94 11.03 -5.40
N THR A 123 -14.06 10.35 -6.14
CA THR A 123 -13.36 9.13 -5.70
C THR A 123 -11.91 9.39 -5.29
N ASN A 124 -11.44 10.64 -5.37
CA ASN A 124 -10.10 11.02 -4.94
C ASN A 124 -10.06 11.16 -3.41
N SER A 125 -9.17 10.38 -2.78
CA SER A 125 -9.07 10.20 -1.33
C SER A 125 -7.81 10.84 -0.76
#